data_AF-A0A4Q6IHR8-F1
#
_entry.id   AF-A0A4Q6IHR8-F1
#
_cell.length_a   1.000
_cell.length_b   1.000
_cell.length_c   1.000
_cell.angle_alpha   90.00
_cell.angle_beta   90.00
_cell.angle_gamma   90.00
#
_symmetry.space_group_name_H-M   'P 1'
#
loop_
_entity.id
_entity.type
_entity.pdbx_description
1 polymer ?
#
loop_
_entity_poly.entity_id
_entity_poly.type
_entity_poly.pdbx_seq_one_letter_code
_entity_poly.pdbx_strand_id
1 'polypeptide(L)'
;MSQETAEGYRVWAVPGIPEVAPGDDLAKLIAAAEPGLADGDVLLVTSKVVSKAEGRIVEATDREAAIDAETVRVVARRGALRIVENRQGLVMAAAGVDASNTAAGTVLLLPEDPDASARAIRSGLRDALGVNVGVVVTDTFGRPWRAGLTDVAIGAAGVRVVDDLRGGADAQGNPLSATVVATADELAAAGDLVKGKAAGLPVAVVRGLPQLVAEEDGEGARALVRDARDDMFRLGTSEAVREAVTQRRTIRAFTDEPVDPGAVRRAVAAAVTAPAPHHTTPWRFVLLESARSRTELLDAMRDAWIADLRRDGKSEESITKRVRRGDVLRNAPYLVVPCLVMDGSHTYGDARRDGAEREMFVVAAGAGVQNFLVALAGERLGSAWVSSTMFCRDVVREVLGLPEGWDPMGAVAVGHPAQEPKPRAERDAGAFIEVR
;
A
#
# COMPACT_ATOMS: atom_id res chain seq x y z
N MET A 1 -10.56 -37.33 -3.18
CA MET A 1 -10.24 -37.81 -4.54
C MET A 1 -8.84 -37.30 -4.84
N SER A 2 -7.89 -38.21 -5.06
CA SER A 2 -6.54 -37.82 -5.53
C SER A 2 -6.69 -37.06 -6.84
N GLN A 3 -6.22 -35.81 -6.90
CA GLN A 3 -6.11 -35.11 -8.18
C GLN A 3 -5.11 -35.89 -9.03
N GLU A 4 -5.58 -36.52 -10.10
CA GLU A 4 -4.69 -37.07 -11.12
C GLU A 4 -3.87 -35.91 -11.71
N THR A 5 -2.58 -35.88 -11.40
CA THR A 5 -1.64 -34.94 -12.02
C THR A 5 -1.43 -35.38 -13.47
N ALA A 6 -1.76 -34.52 -14.43
CA ALA A 6 -1.47 -34.78 -15.84
C ALA A 6 0.04 -34.93 -16.07
N GLU A 7 0.46 -35.97 -16.80
CA GLU A 7 1.87 -36.22 -17.12
C GLU A 7 2.47 -35.18 -18.10
N GLY A 8 1.61 -34.40 -18.78
CA GLY A 8 1.99 -33.32 -19.66
C GLY A 8 0.78 -32.60 -20.27
N TYR A 9 1.04 -31.46 -20.91
CA TYR A 9 0.02 -30.67 -21.60
C TYR A 9 0.58 -30.08 -22.91
N ARG A 10 -0.30 -29.58 -23.77
CA ARG A 10 0.06 -28.92 -25.04
C ARG A 10 -0.43 -27.48 -25.03
N VAL A 11 0.35 -26.60 -25.66
CA VAL A 11 -0.01 -25.20 -25.91
C VAL A 11 0.26 -24.88 -27.38
N TRP A 12 -0.71 -24.29 -28.07
CA TRP A 12 -0.55 -23.81 -29.43
C TRP A 12 -1.31 -22.51 -29.64
N ALA A 13 -0.80 -21.66 -30.54
CA ALA A 13 -1.50 -20.47 -30.98
C ALA A 13 -2.56 -20.81 -32.04
N VAL A 14 -3.65 -20.05 -32.06
CA VAL A 14 -4.75 -20.19 -33.03
C VAL A 14 -4.51 -19.20 -34.19
N PRO A 15 -4.07 -19.67 -35.37
CA PRO A 15 -3.96 -18.83 -36.55
C PRO A 15 -5.32 -18.57 -37.19
N GLY A 16 -5.38 -17.64 -38.15
CA GLY A 16 -6.56 -17.43 -38.99
C GLY A 16 -7.66 -16.54 -38.40
N ILE A 17 -7.48 -16.00 -37.19
CA ILE A 17 -8.32 -14.95 -36.64
C ILE A 17 -8.03 -13.64 -37.41
N PRO A 18 -9.05 -12.96 -38.00
CA PRO A 18 -8.86 -11.73 -38.74
C PRO A 18 -8.51 -10.55 -37.82
N GLU A 19 -8.19 -9.39 -38.41
CA GLU A 19 -8.08 -8.14 -37.66
C GLU A 19 -9.43 -7.80 -37.02
N VAL A 20 -9.44 -7.64 -35.69
CA VAL A 20 -10.65 -7.42 -34.91
C VAL A 20 -11.05 -5.95 -34.92
N ALA A 21 -12.32 -5.69 -35.22
CA ALA A 21 -12.94 -4.37 -35.24
C ALA A 21 -13.93 -4.20 -34.06
N PRO A 22 -14.26 -2.94 -33.71
CA PRO A 22 -15.31 -2.66 -32.72
C PRO A 22 -16.64 -3.34 -33.07
N GLY A 23 -17.21 -4.07 -32.11
CA GLY A 23 -18.47 -4.81 -32.24
C GLY A 23 -18.32 -6.25 -32.72
N ASP A 24 -17.11 -6.71 -33.07
CA ASP A 24 -16.90 -8.10 -33.47
C ASP A 24 -17.16 -9.10 -32.32
N ASP A 25 -17.75 -10.23 -32.66
CA ASP A 25 -18.00 -11.33 -31.73
C ASP A 25 -16.78 -12.26 -31.67
N LEU A 26 -15.93 -12.05 -30.65
CA LEU A 26 -14.70 -12.82 -30.48
C LEU A 26 -14.95 -14.33 -30.30
N ALA A 27 -16.04 -14.74 -29.65
CA ALA A 27 -16.34 -16.16 -29.49
C ALA A 27 -16.60 -16.82 -30.84
N LYS A 28 -17.37 -16.16 -31.72
CA LYS A 28 -17.60 -16.66 -33.09
C LYS A 28 -16.32 -16.70 -33.92
N LEU A 29 -15.49 -15.66 -33.84
CA LEU A 29 -14.22 -15.62 -34.56
C LEU A 29 -13.28 -16.74 -34.12
N ILE A 30 -13.18 -16.98 -32.80
CA ILE A 30 -12.37 -18.06 -32.24
C ILE A 30 -12.94 -19.42 -32.63
N ALA A 31 -14.26 -19.64 -32.50
CA ALA A 31 -14.90 -20.89 -32.86
C ALA A 31 -14.72 -21.24 -34.36
N ALA A 32 -14.72 -20.23 -35.23
CA ALA A 32 -14.45 -20.42 -36.66
C ALA A 32 -12.99 -20.78 -36.94
N ALA A 33 -12.04 -20.19 -36.20
CA ALA A 33 -10.62 -20.43 -36.38
C ALA A 33 -10.14 -21.75 -35.74
N GLU A 34 -10.73 -22.15 -34.62
CA GLU A 34 -10.44 -23.39 -33.90
C GLU A 34 -11.75 -24.16 -33.60
N PRO A 35 -12.36 -24.81 -34.60
CA PRO A 35 -13.58 -25.61 -34.39
C PRO A 35 -13.31 -26.89 -33.59
N GLY A 36 -12.04 -27.25 -33.37
CA GLY A 36 -11.60 -28.45 -32.66
C GLY A 36 -11.43 -28.28 -31.15
N LEU A 37 -11.91 -27.17 -30.56
CA LEU A 37 -11.95 -26.97 -29.11
C LEU A 37 -12.72 -28.12 -28.43
N ALA A 38 -12.29 -28.49 -27.24
CA ALA A 38 -12.85 -29.61 -26.48
C ALA A 38 -13.03 -29.25 -25.00
N ASP A 39 -13.85 -30.03 -24.31
CA ASP A 39 -14.03 -29.90 -22.87
C ASP A 39 -12.69 -29.98 -22.12
N GLY A 40 -12.50 -29.08 -21.16
CA GLY A 40 -11.27 -29.01 -20.37
C GLY A 40 -10.13 -28.21 -21.02
N ASP A 41 -10.33 -27.63 -22.21
CA ASP A 41 -9.40 -26.66 -22.77
C ASP A 41 -9.43 -25.33 -22.01
N VAL A 42 -8.30 -24.62 -22.00
CA VAL A 42 -8.20 -23.23 -21.54
C VAL A 42 -7.72 -22.35 -22.68
N LEU A 43 -8.49 -21.30 -22.99
CA LEU A 43 -8.14 -20.30 -23.98
C LEU A 43 -7.43 -19.11 -23.32
N LEU A 44 -6.36 -18.64 -23.96
CA LEU A 44 -5.54 -17.52 -23.53
C LEU A 44 -5.65 -16.41 -24.58
N VAL A 45 -6.49 -15.41 -24.31
CA VAL A 45 -6.88 -14.37 -25.26
C VAL A 45 -6.19 -13.06 -24.90
N THR A 46 -5.45 -12.45 -25.81
CA THR A 46 -4.82 -11.15 -25.53
C THR A 46 -5.86 -10.04 -25.30
N SER A 47 -5.61 -9.20 -24.32
CA SER A 47 -6.34 -7.96 -24.01
C SER A 47 -6.61 -7.12 -25.27
N LYS A 48 -5.66 -7.08 -26.23
CA LYS A 48 -5.75 -6.21 -27.40
C LYS A 48 -6.97 -6.50 -28.27
N VAL A 49 -7.26 -7.78 -28.54
CA VAL A 49 -8.43 -8.12 -29.37
C VAL A 49 -9.73 -7.94 -28.60
N VAL A 50 -9.73 -8.16 -27.28
CA VAL A 50 -10.85 -7.87 -26.39
C VAL A 50 -11.16 -6.37 -26.41
N SER A 51 -10.16 -5.53 -26.15
CA SER A 51 -10.27 -4.07 -26.21
C SER A 51 -10.75 -3.57 -27.57
N LYS A 52 -10.27 -4.14 -28.68
CA LYS A 52 -10.72 -3.76 -30.03
C LYS A 52 -12.20 -4.09 -30.25
N ALA A 53 -12.61 -5.32 -29.92
CA ALA A 53 -14.00 -5.76 -30.02
C ALA A 53 -14.94 -4.89 -29.15
N GLU A 54 -14.48 -4.48 -27.98
CA GLU A 54 -15.21 -3.60 -27.06
C GLU A 54 -15.13 -2.10 -27.40
N GLY A 55 -14.45 -1.72 -28.49
CA GLY A 55 -14.35 -0.33 -28.92
C GLY A 55 -13.52 0.56 -28.00
N ARG A 56 -12.55 -0.01 -27.27
CA ARG A 56 -11.64 0.68 -26.34
C ARG A 56 -10.50 1.47 -27.03
N ILE A 57 -10.68 1.81 -28.30
CA ILE A 57 -9.75 2.64 -29.08
C ILE A 57 -10.11 4.11 -28.85
N VAL A 58 -9.15 4.91 -28.42
CA VAL A 58 -9.35 6.33 -28.13
C VAL A 58 -8.41 7.17 -28.99
N GLU A 59 -8.94 8.21 -29.63
CA GLU A 59 -8.12 9.24 -30.26
C GLU A 59 -7.40 10.04 -29.18
N ALA A 60 -6.07 10.00 -29.19
CA ALA A 60 -5.26 10.68 -28.19
C ALA A 60 -4.10 11.39 -28.89
N THR A 61 -4.18 12.72 -28.95
CA THR A 61 -3.05 13.57 -29.33
C THR A 61 -1.97 13.59 -28.25
N ASP A 62 -2.35 13.31 -27.00
CA ASP A 62 -1.46 13.15 -25.85
C ASP A 62 -1.75 11.83 -25.13
N ARG A 63 -0.81 10.88 -25.24
CA ARG A 63 -0.86 9.60 -24.53
C ARG A 63 -0.85 9.76 -23.01
N GLU A 64 -0.18 10.79 -22.50
CA GLU A 64 -0.05 10.98 -21.05
C GLU A 64 -1.41 11.33 -20.41
N ALA A 65 -2.26 12.07 -21.12
CA ALA A 65 -3.62 12.37 -20.69
C ALA A 65 -4.50 11.11 -20.60
N ALA A 66 -4.35 10.17 -21.54
CA ALA A 66 -5.06 8.88 -21.49
C ALA A 66 -4.60 8.03 -20.30
N ILE A 67 -3.28 8.00 -20.04
CA ILE A 67 -2.73 7.33 -18.86
C ILE A 67 -3.29 7.97 -17.58
N ASP A 68 -3.36 9.30 -17.50
CA ASP A 68 -3.89 10.01 -16.34
C ASP A 68 -5.37 9.74 -16.10
N ALA A 69 -6.17 9.65 -17.17
CA ALA A 69 -7.58 9.29 -17.06
C ALA A 69 -7.78 7.89 -16.47
N GLU A 70 -6.96 6.91 -16.86
CA GLU A 70 -7.04 5.53 -16.39
C GLU A 70 -6.31 5.27 -15.06
N THR A 71 -5.54 6.25 -14.56
CA THR A 71 -4.77 6.15 -13.31
C THR A 71 -5.66 6.42 -12.10
N VAL A 72 -5.75 5.44 -11.19
CA VAL A 72 -6.34 5.62 -9.85
C VAL A 72 -5.33 6.27 -8.91
N ARG A 73 -4.08 5.78 -8.93
CA ARG A 73 -2.98 6.36 -8.18
C ARG A 73 -1.63 6.05 -8.81
N VAL A 74 -0.67 6.94 -8.57
CA VAL A 74 0.73 6.71 -8.94
C VAL A 74 1.39 5.84 -7.89
N VAL A 75 2.02 4.76 -8.32
CA VAL A 75 2.82 3.87 -7.46
C VAL A 75 4.28 4.31 -7.50
N ALA A 76 4.84 4.49 -8.70
CA ALA A 76 6.22 4.90 -8.87
C ALA A 76 6.42 5.76 -10.12
N ARG A 77 7.35 6.71 -10.06
CA ARG A 77 7.74 7.53 -11.23
C ARG A 77 9.24 7.56 -11.44
N ARG A 78 9.66 7.45 -12.71
CA ARG A 78 11.03 7.71 -13.15
C ARG A 78 11.02 8.47 -14.49
N GLY A 79 11.23 9.78 -14.43
CA GLY A 79 11.02 10.64 -15.59
C GLY A 79 9.55 10.61 -16.03
N ALA A 80 9.30 10.39 -17.32
CA ALA A 80 7.96 10.22 -17.88
C ALA A 80 7.35 8.83 -17.60
N LEU A 81 8.16 7.81 -17.27
CA LEU A 81 7.65 6.47 -16.98
C LEU A 81 6.93 6.46 -15.63
N ARG A 82 5.72 5.89 -15.63
CA ARG A 82 4.86 5.76 -14.45
C ARG A 82 4.42 4.31 -14.28
N ILE A 83 4.60 3.77 -13.08
CA ILE A 83 3.87 2.61 -12.59
C ILE A 83 2.68 3.14 -11.80
N VAL A 84 1.49 2.67 -12.13
CA VAL A 84 0.22 3.17 -11.58
C VAL A 84 -0.69 1.99 -11.27
N GLU A 85 -1.60 2.21 -10.33
CA GLU A 85 -2.81 1.40 -10.21
C GLU A 85 -3.84 1.95 -11.20
N ASN A 86 -4.40 1.09 -12.05
CA ASN A 86 -5.48 1.46 -12.97
C ASN A 86 -6.87 1.13 -12.38
N ARG A 87 -7.93 1.42 -13.12
CA ARG A 87 -9.32 1.23 -12.67
C ARG A 87 -9.71 -0.23 -12.42
N GLN A 88 -9.01 -1.18 -13.05
CA GLN A 88 -9.15 -2.61 -12.83
C GLN A 88 -8.38 -3.09 -11.58
N GLY A 89 -7.64 -2.21 -10.90
CA GLY A 89 -6.80 -2.52 -9.73
C GLY A 89 -5.41 -3.06 -10.09
N LEU A 90 -5.05 -3.10 -11.37
CA LEU A 90 -3.76 -3.62 -11.83
C LEU A 90 -2.66 -2.59 -11.59
N VAL A 91 -1.54 -3.02 -11.00
CA VAL A 91 -0.35 -2.19 -10.78
C VAL A 91 0.66 -2.43 -11.89
N MET A 92 0.69 -1.53 -12.87
CA MET A 92 1.46 -1.73 -14.10
C MET A 92 1.95 -0.42 -14.72
N ALA A 93 2.78 -0.52 -15.75
CA ALA A 93 3.26 0.64 -16.49
C ALA A 93 2.12 1.28 -17.30
N ALA A 94 2.04 2.61 -17.26
CA ALA A 94 1.15 3.40 -18.11
C ALA A 94 -0.34 2.98 -18.07
N ALA A 95 -0.82 2.42 -16.96
CA ALA A 95 -2.20 1.93 -16.78
C ALA A 95 -2.67 0.85 -17.77
N GLY A 96 -1.75 0.24 -18.54
CA GLY A 96 -2.10 -0.65 -19.66
C GLY A 96 -2.50 0.08 -20.94
N VAL A 97 -2.29 1.39 -21.01
CA VAL A 97 -2.52 2.18 -22.24
C VAL A 97 -1.42 1.86 -23.25
N ASP A 98 -1.83 1.19 -24.33
CA ASP A 98 -0.97 0.77 -25.41
C ASP A 98 -1.10 1.69 -26.63
N ALA A 99 0.03 2.03 -27.25
CA ALA A 99 0.08 2.79 -28.51
C ALA A 99 0.67 1.95 -29.66
N SER A 100 0.99 0.68 -29.40
CA SER A 100 1.50 -0.27 -30.38
C SER A 100 0.34 -1.01 -31.06
N ASN A 101 0.50 -1.30 -32.35
CA ASN A 101 -0.49 -2.02 -33.17
C ASN A 101 -1.89 -1.35 -33.22
N THR A 102 -1.91 -0.02 -33.06
CA THR A 102 -3.07 0.85 -33.29
C THR A 102 -2.77 1.83 -34.44
N ALA A 103 -3.81 2.44 -35.01
CA ALA A 103 -3.64 3.47 -36.02
C ALA A 103 -2.92 4.70 -35.43
N ALA A 104 -2.12 5.40 -36.24
CA ALA A 104 -1.43 6.60 -35.79
C ALA A 104 -2.41 7.63 -35.21
N GLY A 105 -2.09 8.17 -34.03
CA GLY A 105 -2.96 9.12 -33.30
C GLY A 105 -3.99 8.47 -32.39
N THR A 106 -3.99 7.13 -32.26
CA THR A 106 -4.88 6.41 -31.35
C THR A 106 -4.11 5.58 -30.32
N VAL A 107 -4.72 5.41 -29.15
CA VAL A 107 -4.27 4.49 -28.10
C VAL A 107 -5.37 3.47 -27.82
N LEU A 108 -4.96 2.29 -27.34
CA LEU A 108 -5.86 1.23 -26.91
C LEU A 108 -5.86 1.18 -25.39
N LEU A 109 -7.05 1.31 -24.80
CA LEU A 109 -7.25 1.12 -23.37
C LEU A 109 -7.52 -0.37 -23.09
N LEU A 110 -7.29 -0.81 -21.86
CA LEU A 110 -7.71 -2.15 -21.43
C LEU A 110 -9.25 -2.29 -21.43
N PRO A 111 -9.77 -3.53 -21.49
CA PRO A 111 -11.20 -3.80 -21.28
C PRO A 111 -11.66 -3.22 -19.94
N GLU A 112 -12.90 -2.72 -19.87
CA GLU A 112 -13.41 -2.12 -18.63
C GLU A 112 -13.57 -3.16 -17.51
N ASP A 113 -14.07 -4.34 -17.87
CA ASP A 113 -14.18 -5.51 -16.99
C ASP A 113 -13.69 -6.76 -17.74
N PRO A 114 -12.37 -7.06 -17.71
CA PRO A 114 -11.81 -8.20 -18.43
C PRO A 114 -12.34 -9.56 -17.93
N ASP A 115 -12.82 -9.64 -16.68
CA ASP A 115 -13.47 -10.84 -16.15
C ASP A 115 -14.83 -11.06 -16.82
N ALA A 116 -15.62 -9.99 -16.99
CA ALA A 116 -16.86 -10.06 -17.76
C ALA A 116 -16.60 -10.42 -19.23
N SER A 117 -15.55 -9.87 -19.85
CA SER A 117 -15.16 -10.24 -21.22
C SER A 117 -14.82 -11.74 -21.33
N ALA A 118 -14.08 -12.29 -20.35
CA ALA A 118 -13.77 -13.72 -20.30
C ALA A 118 -15.03 -14.58 -20.21
N ARG A 119 -16.01 -14.19 -19.38
CA ARG A 119 -17.31 -14.87 -19.26
C ARG A 119 -18.10 -14.83 -20.57
N ALA A 120 -18.11 -13.68 -21.25
CA ALA A 120 -18.80 -13.53 -22.53
C ALA A 120 -18.19 -14.44 -23.61
N ILE A 121 -16.86 -14.49 -23.71
CA ILE A 121 -16.16 -15.39 -24.65
C ILE A 121 -16.48 -16.85 -24.31
N ARG A 122 -16.39 -17.24 -23.03
CA ARG A 122 -16.69 -18.60 -22.58
C ARG A 122 -18.12 -19.01 -22.93
N SER A 123 -19.10 -18.16 -22.63
CA SER A 123 -20.51 -18.43 -22.95
C SER A 123 -20.72 -18.56 -24.45
N GLY A 124 -20.17 -17.65 -25.25
CA GLY A 124 -20.31 -17.71 -26.70
C GLY A 124 -19.67 -18.95 -27.32
N LEU A 125 -18.55 -19.43 -26.79
CA LEU A 125 -17.92 -20.69 -27.24
C LEU A 125 -18.74 -21.92 -26.85
N ARG A 126 -19.33 -21.92 -25.65
CA ARG A 126 -20.28 -22.95 -25.24
C ARG A 126 -21.50 -22.98 -26.16
N ASP A 127 -22.06 -21.82 -26.53
CA ASP A 127 -23.20 -21.75 -27.43
C ASP A 127 -22.85 -22.18 -28.87
N ALA A 128 -21.65 -21.81 -29.35
CA ALA A 128 -21.22 -22.10 -30.72
C ALA A 128 -20.76 -23.54 -30.93
N LEU A 129 -20.08 -24.14 -29.95
CA LEU A 129 -19.40 -25.44 -30.09
C LEU A 129 -19.87 -26.49 -29.09
N GLY A 130 -20.67 -26.14 -28.08
CA GLY A 130 -21.15 -27.07 -27.06
C GLY A 130 -20.10 -27.52 -26.05
N VAL A 131 -19.01 -26.76 -25.88
CA VAL A 131 -17.86 -27.14 -25.04
C VAL A 131 -17.82 -26.41 -23.69
N ASN A 132 -17.24 -27.07 -22.69
CA ASN A 132 -16.90 -26.47 -21.39
C ASN A 132 -15.40 -26.15 -21.32
N VAL A 133 -15.07 -24.87 -21.48
CA VAL A 133 -13.69 -24.37 -21.50
C VAL A 133 -13.46 -23.31 -20.42
N GLY A 134 -12.20 -23.15 -20.04
CA GLY A 134 -11.72 -21.98 -19.30
C GLY A 134 -11.28 -20.87 -20.27
N VAL A 135 -11.40 -19.61 -19.86
CA VAL A 135 -10.90 -18.46 -20.61
C VAL A 135 -10.09 -17.56 -19.69
N VAL A 136 -8.91 -17.17 -20.13
CA VAL A 136 -8.05 -16.16 -19.49
C VAL A 136 -7.79 -15.05 -20.49
N VAL A 137 -8.16 -13.82 -20.13
CA VAL A 137 -7.74 -12.61 -20.84
C VAL A 137 -6.38 -12.20 -20.31
N THR A 138 -5.40 -12.06 -21.20
CA THR A 138 -3.99 -11.88 -20.85
C THR A 138 -3.46 -10.53 -21.34
N ASP A 139 -2.60 -9.89 -20.56
CA ASP A 139 -1.88 -8.69 -21.00
C ASP A 139 -0.40 -8.73 -20.63
N THR A 140 0.43 -7.96 -21.33
CA THR A 140 1.89 -8.00 -21.19
C THR A 140 2.39 -7.06 -20.09
N PHE A 141 3.01 -7.64 -19.05
CA PHE A 141 3.49 -6.92 -17.88
C PHE A 141 5.01 -6.97 -17.75
N GLY A 142 5.58 -5.88 -17.21
CA GLY A 142 6.86 -5.94 -16.51
C GLY A 142 6.67 -6.39 -15.06
N ARG A 143 7.74 -6.74 -14.35
CA ARG A 143 7.64 -7.16 -12.95
C ARG A 143 8.86 -6.72 -12.13
N PRO A 144 8.71 -6.43 -10.83
CA PRO A 144 9.82 -6.02 -9.97
C PRO A 144 10.98 -7.02 -10.01
N TRP A 145 12.20 -6.48 -9.96
CA TRP A 145 13.47 -7.22 -9.81
C TRP A 145 13.85 -8.19 -10.95
N ARG A 146 13.07 -8.28 -12.03
CA ARG A 146 13.40 -9.09 -13.20
C ARG A 146 13.32 -8.25 -14.47
N ALA A 147 14.33 -8.40 -15.34
CA ALA A 147 14.28 -7.82 -16.67
C ALA A 147 13.33 -8.63 -17.59
N GLY A 148 12.75 -7.95 -18.58
CA GLY A 148 11.84 -8.55 -19.55
C GLY A 148 10.37 -8.47 -19.16
N LEU A 149 9.52 -8.82 -20.12
CA LEU A 149 8.06 -8.82 -20.00
C LEU A 149 7.55 -10.27 -20.05
N THR A 150 6.35 -10.51 -19.51
CA THR A 150 5.59 -11.76 -19.67
C THR A 150 4.11 -11.40 -19.78
N ASP A 151 3.31 -12.27 -20.39
CA ASP A 151 1.86 -12.16 -20.18
C ASP A 151 1.47 -12.61 -18.77
N VAL A 152 0.47 -11.93 -18.23
CA VAL A 152 -0.24 -12.24 -16.97
C VAL A 152 -1.74 -12.23 -17.23
N ALA A 153 -2.52 -12.81 -16.33
CA ALA A 153 -3.97 -12.77 -16.38
C ALA A 153 -4.49 -11.40 -15.90
N ILE A 154 -5.37 -10.79 -16.70
CA ILE A 154 -6.12 -9.58 -16.32
C ILE A 154 -7.63 -9.83 -16.26
N GLY A 155 -8.10 -10.94 -16.84
CA GLY A 155 -9.48 -11.42 -16.76
C GLY A 155 -9.53 -12.95 -16.80
N ALA A 156 -10.51 -13.57 -16.16
CA ALA A 156 -10.67 -15.02 -16.17
C ALA A 156 -12.11 -15.48 -15.96
N ALA A 157 -12.47 -16.61 -16.57
CA ALA A 157 -13.76 -17.29 -16.36
C ALA A 157 -13.62 -18.80 -16.56
N GLY A 158 -14.25 -19.59 -15.69
CA GLY A 158 -14.32 -21.06 -15.84
C GLY A 158 -12.98 -21.76 -15.65
N VAL A 159 -12.03 -21.12 -14.97
CA VAL A 159 -10.66 -21.62 -14.77
C VAL A 159 -10.18 -21.30 -13.36
N ARG A 160 -9.37 -22.19 -12.78
CA ARG A 160 -8.70 -21.97 -11.50
C ARG A 160 -7.70 -20.83 -11.66
N VAL A 161 -7.98 -19.71 -10.98
CA VAL A 161 -7.15 -18.50 -11.02
C VAL A 161 -6.01 -18.60 -10.01
N VAL A 162 -6.35 -18.96 -8.78
CA VAL A 162 -5.44 -19.12 -7.65
C VAL A 162 -5.58 -20.54 -7.11
N ASP A 163 -4.45 -21.19 -6.83
CA ASP A 163 -4.38 -22.43 -6.07
C ASP A 163 -3.77 -22.15 -4.70
N ASP A 164 -4.63 -21.99 -3.69
CA ASP A 164 -4.22 -21.71 -2.32
C ASP A 164 -3.96 -23.01 -1.56
N LEU A 165 -2.68 -23.34 -1.41
CA LEU A 165 -2.24 -24.55 -0.73
C LEU A 165 -1.98 -24.32 0.77
N ARG A 166 -2.27 -23.12 1.29
CA ARG A 166 -2.07 -22.81 2.72
C ARG A 166 -2.98 -23.67 3.59
N GLY A 167 -2.45 -24.09 4.74
CA GLY A 167 -3.15 -25.00 5.65
C GLY A 167 -3.10 -26.47 5.21
N GLY A 168 -2.60 -26.77 4.00
CA GLY A 168 -2.24 -28.11 3.58
C GLY A 168 -0.87 -28.55 4.11
N ALA A 169 -0.39 -29.70 3.63
CA ALA A 169 0.94 -30.21 3.92
C ALA A 169 1.66 -30.64 2.63
N ASP A 170 2.98 -30.57 2.63
CA ASP A 170 3.81 -31.09 1.55
C ASP A 170 3.86 -32.64 1.55
N ALA A 171 4.60 -33.20 0.60
CA ALA A 171 4.77 -34.66 0.48
C ALA A 171 5.45 -35.31 1.69
N GLN A 172 6.11 -34.53 2.54
CA GLN A 172 6.79 -34.95 3.76
C GLN A 172 5.94 -34.68 5.02
N GLY A 173 4.73 -34.12 4.86
CA GLY A 173 3.82 -33.78 5.95
C GLY A 173 4.11 -32.44 6.62
N ASN A 174 5.02 -31.61 6.09
CA ASN A 174 5.28 -30.29 6.64
C ASN A 174 4.16 -29.31 6.24
N PRO A 175 3.72 -28.41 7.13
CA PRO A 175 2.65 -27.47 6.82
C PRO A 175 3.07 -26.45 5.76
N LEU A 176 2.19 -26.23 4.78
CA LEU A 176 2.33 -25.15 3.80
C LEU A 176 1.70 -23.87 4.35
N SER A 177 2.52 -22.84 4.59
CA SER A 177 2.07 -21.59 5.24
C SER A 177 1.98 -20.38 4.32
N ALA A 178 2.68 -20.39 3.18
CA ALA A 178 2.77 -19.25 2.25
C ALA A 178 2.58 -19.63 0.77
N THR A 179 2.16 -20.87 0.49
CA THR A 179 2.11 -21.38 -0.88
C THR A 179 0.77 -21.07 -1.51
N VAL A 180 0.76 -20.04 -2.35
CA VAL A 180 -0.37 -19.66 -3.19
C VAL A 180 0.14 -19.57 -4.62
N VAL A 181 -0.37 -20.41 -5.51
CA VAL A 181 0.08 -20.47 -6.91
C VAL A 181 -0.84 -19.59 -7.76
N ALA A 182 -0.26 -18.70 -8.54
CA ALA A 182 -0.97 -17.87 -9.52
C ALA A 182 -1.19 -18.67 -10.81
N THR A 183 -2.05 -19.69 -10.76
CA THR A 183 -2.27 -20.64 -11.87
C THR A 183 -2.63 -19.94 -13.18
N ALA A 184 -3.48 -18.90 -13.15
CA ALA A 184 -3.84 -18.18 -14.36
C ALA A 184 -2.65 -17.40 -14.97
N ASP A 185 -1.70 -16.91 -14.16
CA ASP A 185 -0.48 -16.25 -14.66
C ASP A 185 0.49 -17.27 -15.28
N GLU A 186 0.59 -18.49 -14.72
CA GLU A 186 1.39 -19.57 -15.32
C GLU A 186 0.84 -19.96 -16.69
N LEU A 187 -0.48 -20.07 -16.81
CA LEU A 187 -1.16 -20.34 -18.08
C LEU A 187 -0.93 -19.17 -19.06
N ALA A 188 -1.14 -17.93 -18.64
CA ALA A 188 -0.91 -16.74 -19.46
C ALA A 188 0.52 -16.69 -20.02
N ALA A 189 1.52 -16.92 -19.17
CA ALA A 189 2.92 -16.98 -19.56
C ALA A 189 3.21 -18.13 -20.54
N ALA A 190 2.59 -19.30 -20.38
CA ALA A 190 2.72 -20.41 -21.31
C ALA A 190 2.15 -20.08 -22.71
N GLY A 191 1.00 -19.39 -22.75
CA GLY A 191 0.41 -18.91 -24.00
C GLY A 191 1.28 -17.88 -24.72
N ASP A 192 1.97 -17.02 -23.96
CA ASP A 192 2.86 -15.99 -24.52
C ASP A 192 3.96 -16.59 -25.42
N LEU A 193 4.49 -17.76 -25.04
CA LEU A 193 5.53 -18.46 -25.79
C LEU A 193 5.13 -18.80 -27.22
N VAL A 194 3.85 -19.09 -27.46
CA VAL A 194 3.33 -19.48 -28.78
C VAL A 194 2.65 -18.33 -29.52
N LYS A 195 2.03 -17.39 -28.80
CA LYS A 195 1.44 -16.18 -29.40
C LYS A 195 2.52 -15.25 -29.93
N GLY A 196 3.61 -15.10 -29.18
CA GLY A 196 4.65 -14.11 -29.45
C GLY A 196 4.12 -12.66 -29.39
N LYS A 197 5.00 -11.68 -29.60
CA LYS A 197 4.64 -10.25 -29.48
C LYS A 197 4.28 -9.57 -30.80
N ALA A 198 4.64 -10.17 -31.94
CA ALA A 198 4.53 -9.55 -33.26
C ALA A 198 3.90 -10.45 -34.33
N ALA A 199 3.52 -11.69 -33.99
CA ALA A 199 3.07 -12.69 -34.96
C ALA A 199 1.59 -12.56 -35.35
N GLY A 200 0.84 -11.63 -34.72
CA GLY A 200 -0.59 -11.48 -34.99
C GLY A 200 -1.42 -12.69 -34.55
N LEU A 201 -0.99 -13.39 -33.50
CA LEU A 201 -1.65 -14.57 -32.95
C LEU A 201 -2.29 -14.23 -31.60
N PRO A 202 -3.56 -13.76 -31.58
CA PRO A 202 -4.15 -13.20 -30.37
C PRO A 202 -4.63 -14.24 -29.36
N VAL A 203 -4.76 -15.50 -29.77
CA VAL A 203 -5.33 -16.58 -28.95
C VAL A 203 -4.40 -17.77 -28.95
N ALA A 204 -4.23 -18.39 -27.78
CA ALA A 204 -3.64 -19.71 -27.62
C ALA A 204 -4.59 -20.65 -26.88
N VAL A 205 -4.44 -21.95 -27.11
CA VAL A 205 -5.20 -23.00 -26.43
C VAL A 205 -4.23 -23.86 -25.62
N VAL A 206 -4.61 -24.14 -24.38
CA VAL A 206 -3.97 -25.11 -23.49
C VAL A 206 -4.88 -26.32 -23.38
N ARG A 207 -4.35 -27.51 -23.70
CA ARG A 207 -5.08 -28.79 -23.59
C ARG A 207 -4.29 -29.79 -22.76
N GLY A 208 -5.00 -30.56 -21.93
CA GLY A 208 -4.44 -31.59 -21.07
C GLY A 208 -4.40 -31.22 -19.59
N LEU A 209 -5.07 -30.11 -19.19
CA LEU A 209 -5.20 -29.69 -17.79
C LEU A 209 -6.68 -29.51 -17.38
N PRO A 210 -7.56 -30.50 -17.64
CA PRO A 210 -9.00 -30.37 -17.38
C PRO A 210 -9.32 -30.08 -15.90
N GLN A 211 -8.47 -30.51 -14.97
CA GLN A 211 -8.60 -30.23 -13.54
C GLN A 211 -8.50 -28.73 -13.18
N LEU A 212 -8.04 -27.89 -14.11
CA LEU A 212 -8.00 -26.44 -13.96
C LEU A 212 -9.29 -25.77 -14.46
N VAL A 213 -10.12 -26.45 -15.26
CA VAL A 213 -11.38 -25.92 -15.76
C VAL A 213 -12.49 -26.21 -14.74
N ALA A 214 -13.33 -25.20 -14.50
CA ALA A 214 -14.46 -25.27 -13.58
C ALA A 214 -15.79 -25.15 -14.33
N GLU A 215 -16.86 -25.69 -13.75
CA GLU A 215 -18.22 -25.54 -14.29
C GLU A 215 -18.73 -24.10 -14.15
N GLU A 216 -18.47 -23.48 -13.00
CA GLU A 216 -18.81 -22.10 -12.71
C GLU A 216 -17.72 -21.13 -13.18
N ASP A 217 -18.09 -19.88 -13.44
CA ASP A 217 -17.14 -18.86 -13.91
C ASP A 217 -16.08 -18.50 -12.86
N GLY A 218 -16.42 -18.60 -11.57
CA GLY A 218 -15.53 -18.23 -10.48
C GLY A 218 -15.38 -16.71 -10.28
N GLU A 219 -14.45 -16.34 -9.39
CA GLU A 219 -14.24 -14.95 -8.98
C GLU A 219 -13.55 -14.08 -10.03
N GLY A 220 -12.84 -14.68 -10.99
CA GLY A 220 -12.06 -13.97 -12.01
C GLY A 220 -10.62 -13.62 -11.59
N ALA A 221 -9.87 -13.00 -12.51
CA ALA A 221 -8.48 -12.62 -12.33
C ALA A 221 -8.29 -11.55 -11.25
N ARG A 222 -9.36 -10.83 -10.86
CA ARG A 222 -9.34 -9.92 -9.70
C ARG A 222 -8.84 -10.59 -8.41
N ALA A 223 -8.99 -11.90 -8.27
CA ALA A 223 -8.47 -12.66 -7.12
C ALA A 223 -6.92 -12.67 -7.04
N LEU A 224 -6.21 -12.34 -8.13
CA LEU A 224 -4.75 -12.18 -8.15
C LEU A 224 -4.30 -10.81 -7.64
N VAL A 225 -5.18 -9.82 -7.66
CA VAL A 225 -4.85 -8.45 -7.27
C VAL A 225 -4.80 -8.38 -5.75
N ARG A 226 -3.63 -8.02 -5.20
CA ARG A 226 -3.49 -7.76 -3.76
C ARG A 226 -4.18 -6.45 -3.42
N ASP A 227 -4.98 -6.49 -2.36
CA ASP A 227 -5.57 -5.27 -1.84
C ASP A 227 -4.52 -4.36 -1.19
N ALA A 228 -4.98 -3.16 -0.89
CA ALA A 228 -4.17 -2.09 -0.34
C ALA A 228 -3.59 -2.39 1.07
N ARG A 229 -4.19 -3.33 1.82
CA ARG A 229 -3.79 -3.73 3.18
C ARG A 229 -2.64 -4.75 3.13
N ASP A 230 -2.71 -5.66 2.16
CA ASP A 230 -1.77 -6.77 1.97
C ASP A 230 -0.63 -6.43 0.99
N ASP A 231 -0.72 -5.29 0.27
CA ASP A 231 0.34 -4.79 -0.58
C ASP A 231 1.52 -4.18 0.21
N MET A 232 2.59 -4.97 0.32
CA MET A 232 3.86 -4.54 0.94
C MET A 232 4.65 -3.54 0.08
N PHE A 233 4.31 -3.38 -1.20
CA PHE A 233 5.02 -2.54 -2.18
C PHE A 233 4.13 -1.42 -2.72
N ARG A 234 3.22 -0.92 -1.87
CA ARG A 234 2.21 0.08 -2.22
C ARG A 234 2.78 1.32 -2.89
N LEU A 235 4.01 1.73 -2.56
CA LEU A 235 4.69 2.87 -3.15
C LEU A 235 6.08 2.48 -3.66
N GLY A 236 6.52 3.12 -4.73
CA GLY A 236 7.91 3.13 -5.16
C GLY A 236 8.79 3.83 -4.12
N THR A 237 10.10 3.56 -4.12
CA THR A 237 11.03 4.07 -3.09
C THR A 237 10.96 5.59 -2.93
N SER A 238 10.95 6.34 -4.03
CA SER A 238 10.93 7.80 -3.99
C SER A 238 9.59 8.34 -3.48
N GLU A 239 8.50 7.70 -3.88
CA GLU A 239 7.13 8.00 -3.45
C GLU A 239 6.99 7.72 -1.95
N ALA A 240 7.47 6.58 -1.47
CA ALA A 240 7.47 6.22 -0.05
C ALA A 240 8.22 7.26 0.81
N VAL A 241 9.40 7.73 0.38
CA VAL A 241 10.16 8.77 1.09
C VAL A 241 9.38 10.09 1.14
N ARG A 242 8.80 10.53 0.02
CA ARG A 242 8.01 11.77 -0.03
C ARG A 242 6.75 11.68 0.80
N GLU A 243 6.08 10.53 0.78
CA GLU A 243 4.82 10.33 1.48
C GLU A 243 4.98 10.06 2.97
N ALA A 244 6.10 9.52 3.46
CA ALA A 244 6.28 9.19 4.87
C ALA A 244 5.93 10.37 5.81
N VAL A 245 6.36 11.58 5.46
CA VAL A 245 6.06 12.81 6.23
C VAL A 245 4.59 13.21 6.12
N THR A 246 3.99 13.00 4.96
CA THR A 246 2.59 13.33 4.70
C THR A 246 1.63 12.26 5.16
N GLN A 247 2.06 11.03 5.47
CA GLN A 247 1.26 9.95 6.02
C GLN A 247 1.07 10.10 7.54
N ARG A 248 2.10 10.58 8.25
CA ARG A 248 1.99 10.86 9.70
C ARG A 248 0.80 11.77 10.00
N ARG A 249 -0.08 11.35 10.91
CA ARG A 249 -1.26 12.09 11.39
C ARG A 249 -1.18 12.33 12.88
N THR A 250 -1.90 13.34 13.37
CA THR A 250 -2.10 13.54 14.81
C THR A 250 -3.37 12.81 15.21
N ILE A 251 -3.22 11.57 15.67
CA ILE A 251 -4.32 10.65 15.97
C ILE A 251 -4.82 10.91 17.40
N ARG A 252 -6.14 11.09 17.56
CA ARG A 252 -6.75 11.43 18.85
C ARG A 252 -7.62 10.32 19.45
N ALA A 253 -7.86 9.26 18.70
CA ALA A 253 -8.65 8.10 19.11
C ALA A 253 -7.94 6.84 18.65
N PHE A 254 -7.78 5.89 19.56
CA PHE A 254 -7.05 4.65 19.37
C PHE A 254 -7.96 3.45 19.66
N THR A 255 -7.67 2.30 19.07
CA THR A 255 -8.27 1.02 19.48
C THR A 255 -7.58 0.49 20.74
N ASP A 256 -8.14 -0.58 21.31
CA ASP A 256 -7.54 -1.33 22.43
C ASP A 256 -6.47 -2.36 21.98
N GLU A 257 -6.17 -2.41 20.67
CA GLU A 257 -5.15 -3.33 20.16
C GLU A 257 -3.77 -3.00 20.75
N PRO A 258 -3.01 -3.99 21.23
CA PRO A 258 -1.73 -3.75 21.85
C PRO A 258 -0.72 -3.18 20.85
N VAL A 259 0.13 -2.27 21.34
CA VAL A 259 1.26 -1.73 20.59
C VAL A 259 2.46 -2.65 20.77
N ASP A 260 3.09 -3.07 19.67
CA ASP A 260 4.37 -3.79 19.71
C ASP A 260 5.48 -2.88 20.27
N PRO A 261 6.07 -3.20 21.44
CA PRO A 261 7.19 -2.43 21.97
C PRO A 261 8.42 -2.43 21.06
N GLY A 262 8.60 -3.48 20.25
CA GLY A 262 9.65 -3.57 19.24
C GLY A 262 9.54 -2.46 18.19
N ALA A 263 8.33 -2.22 17.67
CA ALA A 263 8.03 -1.13 16.74
C ALA A 263 8.37 0.25 17.34
N VAL A 264 8.00 0.50 18.61
CA VAL A 264 8.32 1.76 19.28
C VAL A 264 9.84 1.96 19.40
N ARG A 265 10.59 0.90 19.73
CA ARG A 265 12.06 0.97 19.83
C ARG A 265 12.73 1.20 18.47
N ARG A 266 12.24 0.58 17.40
CA ARG A 266 12.68 0.88 16.03
C ARG A 266 12.40 2.33 15.66
N ALA A 267 11.24 2.86 16.03
CA ALA A 267 10.92 4.27 15.83
C ALA A 267 11.85 5.21 16.64
N VAL A 268 12.24 4.85 17.87
CA VAL A 268 13.26 5.60 18.63
C VAL A 268 14.62 5.55 17.94
N ALA A 269 15.04 4.39 17.42
CA ALA A 269 16.29 4.27 16.68
C ALA A 269 16.32 5.17 15.44
N ALA A 270 15.19 5.29 14.73
CA ALA A 270 15.05 6.24 13.63
C ALA A 270 15.05 7.71 14.13
N ALA A 271 14.42 7.98 15.27
CA ALA A 271 14.32 9.31 15.86
C ALA A 271 15.69 9.94 16.15
N VAL A 272 16.61 9.16 16.71
CA VAL A 272 17.95 9.63 17.12
C VAL A 272 18.92 9.82 15.96
N THR A 273 18.47 9.61 14.71
CA THR A 273 19.21 10.00 13.50
C THR A 273 18.98 11.46 13.09
N ALA A 274 18.12 12.18 13.83
CA ALA A 274 17.91 13.61 13.66
C ALA A 274 19.23 14.40 13.78
N PRO A 275 19.34 15.59 13.18
CA PRO A 275 20.53 16.42 13.32
C PRO A 275 20.66 16.95 14.75
N ALA A 276 21.87 16.92 15.30
CA ALA A 276 22.22 17.52 16.58
C ALA A 276 23.39 18.51 16.46
N PRO A 277 23.43 19.55 17.30
CA PRO A 277 24.58 20.45 17.38
C PRO A 277 25.80 19.74 17.98
N HIS A 278 26.99 20.26 17.69
CA HIS A 278 28.25 19.89 18.38
C HIS A 278 28.56 18.39 18.51
N HIS A 279 28.04 17.53 17.62
CA HIS A 279 28.12 16.07 17.74
C HIS A 279 27.53 15.52 19.05
N THR A 280 26.54 16.20 19.63
CA THR A 280 25.86 15.77 20.86
C THR A 280 24.71 14.80 20.58
N THR A 281 24.13 14.25 21.65
CA THR A 281 22.97 13.34 21.58
C THR A 281 21.86 13.84 22.51
N PRO A 282 21.15 14.91 22.13
CA PRO A 282 20.24 15.63 23.02
C PRO A 282 18.93 14.88 23.33
N TRP A 283 18.65 13.77 22.63
CA TRP A 283 17.39 13.05 22.75
C TRP A 283 17.46 11.92 23.76
N ARG A 284 16.45 11.86 24.64
CA ARG A 284 16.10 10.67 25.42
C ARG A 284 14.61 10.39 25.22
N PHE A 285 14.22 9.12 25.23
CA PHE A 285 12.82 8.71 25.10
C PHE A 285 12.47 7.77 26.25
N VAL A 286 11.60 8.21 27.16
CA VAL A 286 11.11 7.39 28.28
C VAL A 286 9.87 6.64 27.82
N LEU A 287 9.96 5.31 27.74
CA LEU A 287 8.88 4.44 27.26
C LEU A 287 8.03 3.95 28.43
N LEU A 288 6.74 4.32 28.48
CA LEU A 288 5.84 3.93 29.56
C LEU A 288 5.02 2.70 29.15
N GLU A 289 5.68 1.55 29.20
CA GLU A 289 5.11 0.25 28.78
C GLU A 289 4.01 -0.25 29.74
N SER A 290 4.14 0.03 31.04
CA SER A 290 3.15 -0.41 32.04
C SER A 290 1.95 0.55 32.11
N ALA A 291 0.74 0.00 32.26
CA ALA A 291 -0.45 0.82 32.50
C ALA A 291 -0.33 1.68 33.76
N ARG A 292 0.27 1.10 34.81
CA ARG A 292 0.51 1.78 36.09
C ARG A 292 1.34 3.07 35.94
N SER A 293 2.50 2.98 35.28
CA SER A 293 3.37 4.15 35.09
C SER A 293 2.69 5.24 34.24
N ARG A 294 1.86 4.86 33.27
CA ARG A 294 1.02 5.80 32.51
C ARG A 294 -0.01 6.49 33.40
N THR A 295 -0.77 5.74 34.18
CA THR A 295 -1.84 6.30 35.03
C THR A 295 -1.29 7.19 36.13
N GLU A 296 -0.21 6.77 36.81
CA GLU A 296 0.42 7.56 37.88
C GLU A 296 0.93 8.90 37.36
N LEU A 297 1.64 8.90 36.21
CA LEU A 297 2.08 10.13 35.56
C LEU A 297 0.91 11.06 35.21
N LEU A 298 -0.12 10.52 34.54
CA LEU A 298 -1.22 11.34 34.03
C LEU A 298 -2.12 11.87 35.15
N ASP A 299 -2.25 11.15 36.27
CA ASP A 299 -2.97 11.62 37.45
C ASP A 299 -2.20 12.77 38.13
N ALA A 300 -0.89 12.62 38.35
CA ALA A 300 -0.07 13.68 38.94
C ALA A 300 -0.04 14.95 38.07
N MET A 301 0.09 14.80 36.75
CA MET A 301 0.04 15.92 35.81
C MET A 301 -1.34 16.61 35.82
N ARG A 302 -2.42 15.83 35.91
CA ARG A 302 -3.78 16.36 36.02
C ARG A 302 -3.93 17.20 37.28
N ASP A 303 -3.46 16.69 38.41
CA ASP A 303 -3.61 17.35 39.70
C ASP A 303 -2.82 18.66 39.74
N ALA A 304 -1.61 18.68 39.18
CA ALA A 304 -0.82 19.91 38.98
C ALA A 304 -1.57 20.93 38.10
N TRP A 305 -2.15 20.48 36.99
CA TRP A 305 -2.90 21.38 36.09
C TRP A 305 -4.17 21.94 36.74
N ILE A 306 -4.88 21.14 37.53
CA ILE A 306 -6.03 21.58 38.31
C ILE A 306 -5.60 22.65 39.33
N ALA A 307 -4.49 22.44 40.04
CA ALA A 307 -3.96 23.40 41.00
C ALA A 307 -3.62 24.74 40.34
N ASP A 308 -2.97 24.72 39.17
CA ASP A 308 -2.68 25.92 38.39
C ASP A 308 -3.96 26.66 37.96
N LEU A 309 -4.94 25.95 37.42
CA LEU A 309 -6.19 26.57 36.98
C LEU A 309 -7.01 27.17 38.14
N ARG A 310 -6.98 26.54 39.33
CA ARG A 310 -7.60 27.09 40.54
C ARG A 310 -6.87 28.36 40.99
N ARG A 311 -5.53 28.37 40.95
CA ARG A 311 -4.73 29.57 41.23
C ARG A 311 -5.06 30.71 40.26
N ASP A 312 -5.34 30.39 39.01
CA ASP A 312 -5.80 31.33 37.99
C ASP A 312 -7.28 31.77 38.14
N GLY A 313 -7.96 31.34 39.21
CA GLY A 313 -9.35 31.70 39.51
C GLY A 313 -10.39 31.08 38.57
N LYS A 314 -10.09 29.96 37.91
CA LYS A 314 -11.08 29.26 37.05
C LYS A 314 -12.14 28.54 37.88
N SER A 315 -13.37 28.52 37.39
CA SER A 315 -14.46 27.73 37.99
C SER A 315 -14.24 26.22 37.80
N GLU A 316 -14.79 25.40 38.70
CA GLU A 316 -14.69 23.93 38.63
C GLU A 316 -15.26 23.36 37.33
N GLU A 317 -16.30 23.97 36.76
CA GLU A 317 -16.84 23.61 35.44
C GLU A 317 -15.81 23.87 34.33
N SER A 318 -15.14 25.03 34.35
CA SER A 318 -14.10 25.38 33.38
C SER A 318 -12.89 24.45 33.48
N ILE A 319 -12.50 24.11 34.71
CA ILE A 319 -11.41 23.17 35.01
C ILE A 319 -11.74 21.80 34.42
N THR A 320 -12.93 21.25 34.72
CA THR A 320 -13.39 19.96 34.22
C THR A 320 -13.34 19.90 32.68
N LYS A 321 -13.81 20.96 32.01
CA LYS A 321 -13.79 21.05 30.54
C LYS A 321 -12.38 21.10 29.96
N ARG A 322 -11.44 21.78 30.63
CA ARG A 322 -10.04 21.90 30.17
C ARG A 322 -9.29 20.60 30.35
N VAL A 323 -9.43 19.96 31.52
CA VAL A 323 -8.75 18.71 31.86
C VAL A 323 -9.08 17.57 30.89
N ARG A 324 -10.33 17.50 30.40
CA ARG A 324 -10.75 16.54 29.35
C ARG A 324 -9.92 16.60 28.06
N ARG A 325 -9.21 17.71 27.79
CA ARG A 325 -8.30 17.79 26.64
C ARG A 325 -7.10 16.85 26.77
N GLY A 326 -6.77 16.42 27.99
CA GLY A 326 -5.73 15.44 28.28
C GLY A 326 -6.14 13.98 28.02
N ASP A 327 -7.42 13.71 27.74
CA ASP A 327 -7.95 12.35 27.59
C ASP A 327 -7.27 11.57 26.45
N VAL A 328 -6.73 12.26 25.44
CA VAL A 328 -5.94 11.65 24.36
C VAL A 328 -4.74 10.86 24.89
N LEU A 329 -4.06 11.34 25.93
CA LEU A 329 -2.92 10.62 26.53
C LEU A 329 -3.40 9.48 27.43
N ARG A 330 -4.53 9.68 28.11
CA ARG A 330 -5.12 8.70 29.03
C ARG A 330 -5.68 7.47 28.32
N ASN A 331 -6.27 7.69 27.14
CA ASN A 331 -6.87 6.62 26.34
C ASN A 331 -5.87 5.96 25.39
N ALA A 332 -4.59 6.37 25.39
CA ALA A 332 -3.59 5.77 24.55
C ALA A 332 -3.09 4.45 25.16
N PRO A 333 -3.00 3.35 24.38
CA PRO A 333 -2.49 2.07 24.87
C PRO A 333 -0.99 2.12 25.22
N TYR A 334 -0.26 3.10 24.69
CA TYR A 334 1.17 3.30 24.93
C TYR A 334 1.50 4.79 25.00
N LEU A 335 2.46 5.17 25.87
CA LEU A 335 2.89 6.55 26.07
C LEU A 335 4.42 6.66 26.05
N VAL A 336 4.95 7.68 25.39
CA VAL A 336 6.38 7.99 25.36
C VAL A 336 6.62 9.44 25.77
N VAL A 337 7.55 9.68 26.69
CA VAL A 337 7.96 11.03 27.09
C VAL A 337 9.33 11.33 26.48
N PRO A 338 9.41 12.11 25.38
CA PRO A 338 10.68 12.62 24.90
C PRO A 338 11.26 13.62 25.91
N CYS A 339 12.54 13.49 26.21
CA CYS A 339 13.29 14.38 27.08
C CYS A 339 14.47 14.99 26.31
N LEU A 340 14.72 16.27 26.55
CA LEU A 340 15.94 16.95 26.16
C LEU A 340 16.99 16.76 27.25
N VAL A 341 18.21 16.45 26.85
CA VAL A 341 19.41 16.53 27.70
C VAL A 341 20.42 17.49 27.07
N MET A 342 21.13 18.22 27.91
CA MET A 342 22.12 19.23 27.49
C MET A 342 23.57 18.71 27.60
N ASP A 343 23.76 17.39 27.67
CA ASP A 343 25.10 16.79 27.74
C ASP A 343 25.94 17.22 26.53
N GLY A 344 27.12 17.79 26.79
CA GLY A 344 28.02 18.32 25.77
C GLY A 344 27.68 19.73 25.26
N SER A 345 26.69 20.41 25.83
CA SER A 345 26.44 21.83 25.54
C SER A 345 27.55 22.72 26.09
N HIS A 346 27.78 23.87 25.46
CA HIS A 346 28.66 24.89 25.98
C HIS A 346 27.97 25.78 27.02
N THR A 347 28.73 26.21 28.02
CA THR A 347 28.31 27.27 28.95
C THR A 347 29.13 28.52 28.69
N TYR A 348 28.45 29.62 28.38
CA TYR A 348 29.07 30.87 27.96
C TYR A 348 29.07 31.93 29.08
N GLY A 349 28.25 31.75 30.11
CA GLY A 349 28.21 32.61 31.30
C GLY A 349 27.43 33.91 31.09
N ASP A 350 26.67 34.02 30.00
CA ASP A 350 25.74 35.12 29.77
C ASP A 350 24.42 34.61 29.20
N ALA A 351 23.34 35.24 29.67
CA ALA A 351 21.97 34.80 29.38
C ALA A 351 21.65 34.73 27.88
N ARG A 352 22.28 35.57 27.05
CA ARG A 352 22.01 35.60 25.61
C ARG A 352 22.57 34.35 24.94
N ARG A 353 23.85 34.02 25.17
CA ARG A 353 24.47 32.85 24.53
C ARG A 353 23.99 31.54 25.15
N ASP A 354 23.81 31.50 26.46
CA ASP A 354 23.28 30.31 27.13
C ASP A 354 21.82 30.02 26.71
N GLY A 355 21.02 31.07 26.48
CA GLY A 355 19.69 30.94 25.88
C GLY A 355 19.72 30.38 24.47
N ALA A 356 20.58 30.91 23.60
CA ALA A 356 20.75 30.43 22.24
C ALA A 356 21.24 28.97 22.18
N GLU A 357 22.16 28.58 23.06
CA GLU A 357 22.62 27.18 23.19
C GLU A 357 21.44 26.25 23.49
N ARG A 358 20.59 26.63 24.45
CA ARG A 358 19.40 25.85 24.80
C ARG A 358 18.39 25.78 23.65
N GLU A 359 18.14 26.90 22.96
CA GLU A 359 17.22 26.94 21.82
C GLU A 359 17.67 26.01 20.68
N MET A 360 18.96 25.98 20.38
CA MET A 360 19.55 25.08 19.39
C MET A 360 19.30 23.60 19.74
N PHE A 361 19.48 23.23 21.01
CA PHE A 361 19.17 21.89 21.50
C PHE A 361 17.66 21.58 21.45
N VAL A 362 16.79 22.56 21.73
CA VAL A 362 15.33 22.40 21.57
C VAL A 362 14.94 22.15 20.12
N VAL A 363 15.55 22.84 19.15
CA VAL A 363 15.31 22.59 17.71
C VAL A 363 15.69 21.16 17.34
N ALA A 364 16.85 20.68 17.79
CA ALA A 364 17.27 19.30 17.59
C ALA A 364 16.29 18.32 18.24
N ALA A 365 15.84 18.56 19.47
CA ALA A 365 14.84 17.74 20.16
C ALA A 365 13.52 17.66 19.38
N GLY A 366 13.04 18.79 18.86
CA GLY A 366 11.86 18.84 17.99
C GLY A 366 12.01 18.01 16.71
N ALA A 367 13.18 18.05 16.07
CA ALA A 367 13.48 17.21 14.91
C ALA A 367 13.45 15.71 15.26
N GLY A 368 14.02 15.33 16.40
CA GLY A 368 13.97 13.95 16.91
C GLY A 368 12.53 13.48 17.18
N VAL A 369 11.69 14.32 17.79
CA VAL A 369 10.27 14.02 17.99
C VAL A 369 9.56 13.85 16.64
N GLN A 370 9.80 14.74 15.67
CA GLN A 370 9.17 14.61 14.34
C GLN A 370 9.59 13.31 13.63
N ASN A 371 10.87 12.93 13.67
CA ASN A 371 11.35 11.65 13.12
C ASN A 371 10.67 10.46 13.82
N PHE A 372 10.55 10.50 15.15
CA PHE A 372 9.84 9.47 15.92
C PHE A 372 8.39 9.29 15.44
N LEU A 373 7.65 10.38 15.28
CA LEU A 373 6.25 10.34 14.83
C LEU A 373 6.12 9.78 13.41
N VAL A 374 7.03 10.15 12.50
CA VAL A 374 7.04 9.63 11.12
C VAL A 374 7.38 8.15 11.11
N ALA A 375 8.37 7.71 11.89
CA ALA A 375 8.75 6.31 11.98
C ALA A 375 7.60 5.44 12.55
N LEU A 376 6.89 5.93 13.57
CA LEU A 376 5.68 5.25 14.06
C LEU A 376 4.62 5.07 12.97
N ALA A 377 4.42 6.09 12.11
CA ALA A 377 3.49 5.96 10.99
C ALA A 377 3.93 4.89 9.98
N GLY A 378 5.24 4.74 9.74
CA GLY A 378 5.80 3.66 8.91
C GLY A 378 5.61 2.27 9.52
N GLU A 379 5.58 2.17 10.85
CA GLU A 379 5.21 0.96 11.59
C GLU A 379 3.67 0.76 11.67
N ARG A 380 2.89 1.53 10.90
CA ARG A 380 1.42 1.55 10.89
C ARG A 380 0.78 1.94 12.23
N LEU A 381 1.52 2.64 13.10
CA LEU A 381 1.03 3.16 14.38
C LEU A 381 0.60 4.62 14.29
N GLY A 382 -0.55 4.93 14.87
CA GLY A 382 -1.01 6.30 15.10
C GLY A 382 -0.25 6.96 16.25
N SER A 383 -0.08 8.28 16.18
CA SER A 383 0.57 9.03 17.26
C SER A 383 0.02 10.45 17.44
N ALA A 384 0.15 10.98 18.65
CA ALA A 384 -0.10 12.38 18.95
C ALA A 384 0.87 12.92 20.00
N TRP A 385 1.69 13.88 19.58
CA TRP A 385 2.49 14.68 20.50
C TRP A 385 1.62 15.76 21.17
N VAL A 386 1.73 15.87 22.48
CA VAL A 386 1.02 16.83 23.33
C VAL A 386 2.02 17.49 24.27
N SER A 387 2.05 18.82 24.31
CA SER A 387 3.02 19.61 25.08
C SER A 387 2.88 19.54 26.62
N SER A 388 1.86 18.83 27.13
CA SER A 388 1.43 18.85 28.54
C SER A 388 2.55 18.70 29.59
N THR A 389 3.52 17.78 29.41
CA THR A 389 4.63 17.58 30.36
C THR A 389 5.57 18.80 30.47
N MET A 390 5.62 19.67 29.47
CA MET A 390 6.44 20.88 29.49
C MET A 390 5.96 21.90 30.52
N PHE A 391 4.70 21.83 30.94
CA PHE A 391 4.10 22.73 31.92
C PHE A 391 4.26 22.25 33.36
N CYS A 392 4.77 21.03 33.58
CA CYS A 392 4.89 20.42 34.91
C CYS A 392 6.15 19.53 35.00
N ARG A 393 7.27 19.98 34.44
CA ARG A 393 8.49 19.16 34.30
C ARG A 393 8.98 18.54 35.60
N ASP A 394 8.90 19.26 36.70
CA ASP A 394 9.32 18.76 38.02
C ASP A 394 8.47 17.56 38.47
N VAL A 395 7.14 17.65 38.30
CA VAL A 395 6.21 16.55 38.60
C VAL A 395 6.53 15.33 37.74
N VAL A 396 6.81 15.54 36.45
CA VAL A 396 7.16 14.45 35.53
C VAL A 396 8.49 13.80 35.91
N ARG A 397 9.51 14.59 36.27
CA ARG A 397 10.80 14.07 36.73
C ARG A 397 10.64 13.25 38.01
N GLU A 398 9.90 13.76 38.98
CA GLU A 398 9.66 13.09 40.26
C GLU A 398 8.93 11.76 40.07
N VAL A 399 7.79 11.76 39.38
CA VAL A 399 6.95 10.57 39.20
C VAL A 399 7.65 9.48 38.40
N LEU A 400 8.45 9.85 37.39
CA LEU A 400 9.17 8.89 36.56
C LEU A 400 10.60 8.58 37.06
N GLY A 401 11.04 9.21 38.16
CA GLY A 401 12.39 9.03 38.69
C GLY A 401 13.49 9.45 37.70
N LEU A 402 13.27 10.52 36.93
CA LEU A 402 14.23 10.99 35.92
C LEU A 402 15.37 11.80 36.55
N PRO A 403 16.57 11.78 35.93
CA PRO A 403 17.66 12.68 36.33
C PRO A 403 17.27 14.16 36.23
N GLU A 404 17.86 15.00 37.08
CA GLU A 404 17.57 16.44 37.14
C GLU A 404 17.79 17.15 35.79
N GLY A 405 18.86 16.77 35.07
CA GLY A 405 19.20 17.33 33.76
C GLY A 405 18.32 16.88 32.59
N TRP A 406 17.30 16.04 32.83
CA TRP A 406 16.35 15.63 31.80
C TRP A 406 15.15 16.56 31.81
N ASP A 407 14.92 17.25 30.69
CA ASP A 407 13.78 18.13 30.50
C ASP A 407 12.70 17.43 29.66
N PRO A 408 11.53 17.09 30.23
CA PRO A 408 10.39 16.59 29.45
C PRO A 408 9.92 17.60 28.39
N MET A 409 9.84 17.14 27.14
CA MET A 409 9.50 17.92 25.95
C MET A 409 8.18 17.48 25.30
N GLY A 410 7.16 17.31 26.13
CA GLY A 410 5.85 16.79 25.76
C GLY A 410 5.70 15.29 26.04
N ALA A 411 4.58 14.73 25.63
CA ALA A 411 4.30 13.30 25.66
C ALA A 411 3.68 12.89 24.33
N VAL A 412 3.99 11.67 23.88
CA VAL A 412 3.49 11.10 22.64
C VAL A 412 2.58 9.93 22.99
N ALA A 413 1.29 10.10 22.76
CA ALA A 413 0.34 8.99 22.72
C ALA A 413 0.62 8.13 21.49
N VAL A 414 0.65 6.81 21.64
CA VAL A 414 0.89 5.84 20.56
C VAL A 414 -0.16 4.74 20.63
N GLY A 415 -0.70 4.35 19.47
CA GLY A 415 -1.71 3.29 19.37
C GLY A 415 -2.20 3.08 17.94
N HIS A 416 -2.96 2.02 17.72
CA HIS A 416 -3.62 1.79 16.44
C HIS A 416 -4.79 2.78 16.27
N PRO A 417 -4.90 3.52 15.16
CA PRO A 417 -5.99 4.48 14.97
C PRO A 417 -7.37 3.81 15.03
N ALA A 418 -8.31 4.39 15.78
CA ALA A 418 -9.68 3.86 15.87
C ALA A 418 -10.46 3.98 14.53
N GLN A 419 -10.02 4.87 13.66
CA GLN A 419 -10.59 5.13 12.33
C GLN A 419 -9.47 5.52 11.38
N GLU A 420 -9.67 5.25 10.09
CA GLU A 420 -8.73 5.70 9.08
C GLU A 420 -8.69 7.23 9.02
N PRO A 421 -7.51 7.85 9.16
CA PRO A 421 -7.41 9.29 9.18
C PRO A 421 -7.69 9.88 7.80
N LYS A 422 -8.49 10.95 7.76
CA LYS A 422 -8.76 11.68 6.51
C LYS A 422 -7.47 12.14 5.82
N PRO A 423 -7.46 12.22 4.47
CA PRO A 423 -6.38 12.84 3.72
C PRO A 423 -6.06 14.24 4.24
N ARG A 424 -4.77 14.59 4.29
CA ARG A 424 -4.34 15.94 4.66
C ARG A 424 -4.63 16.86 3.48
N ALA A 425 -5.33 17.97 3.74
CA ALA A 425 -5.49 19.01 2.73
C ALA A 425 -4.13 19.54 2.29
N GLU A 426 -3.94 19.67 0.98
CA GLU A 426 -2.73 20.26 0.43
C GLU A 426 -2.59 21.70 0.90
N ARG A 427 -1.33 22.11 1.09
CA ARG A 427 -0.98 23.50 1.41
C ARG A 427 -0.08 23.99 0.31
N ASP A 428 -0.37 25.20 -0.18
CA ASP A 428 0.56 25.89 -1.07
C ASP A 428 1.83 26.24 -0.30
N ALA A 429 2.95 25.68 -0.74
CA ALA A 429 4.26 25.94 -0.14
C ALA A 429 4.70 27.40 -0.33
N GLY A 430 4.21 28.09 -1.37
CA GLY A 430 4.53 29.49 -1.63
C GLY A 430 4.19 30.42 -0.46
N ALA A 431 3.14 30.10 0.30
CA ALA A 431 2.76 30.87 1.50
C ALA A 431 3.74 30.72 2.69
N PHE A 432 4.70 29.80 2.62
CA PHE A 432 5.67 29.51 3.69
C PHE A 432 7.13 29.72 3.23
N ILE A 433 7.34 30.23 2.02
CA ILE A 433 8.66 30.40 1.41
C ILE A 433 8.86 31.87 1.06
N GLU A 434 9.93 32.46 1.60
CA GLU A 434 10.42 33.77 1.19
C GLU A 434 11.74 33.56 0.42
N VAL A 435 11.79 34.04 -0.83
CA VAL A 435 13.01 34.00 -1.67
C VAL A 435 13.63 35.38 -1.66
N ARG A 436 14.91 35.48 -1.26
CA ARG A 436 15.68 36.73 -1.25
C ARG A 436 16.88 36.63 -2.16
#